data_AF-A0AAW6PJ15-F1
#
_entry.id   AF-A0AAW6PJ15-F1
#
_cell.length_a   1.000
_cell.length_b   1.000
_cell.length_c   1.000
_cell.angle_alpha   90.00
_cell.angle_beta   90.00
_cell.angle_gamma   90.00
#
_symmetry.space_group_name_H-M   'P 1'
#
loop_
_entity.id
_entity.type
_entity.pdbx_description
1 polymer ?
#
loop_
_entity_poly.entity_id
_entity_poly.type
_entity_poly.pdbx_seq_one_letter_code
_entity_poly.pdbx_strand_id
1 'polypeptide(L)'
;MSKMTLTLALALALAAPVALAQPERNQKMDTSLLQRQDLDYRFTQLDLDSADGQRHYRLWVGKPNRPAPASGYPVLWMLDGNAALGALNSQQLAKLAAGQAPLLVAVGYQTGQRIERAGRTYD
;
A
#
# COMPACT_ATOMS: atom_id res chain seq x y z
N MET A 1 27.47 32.10 -39.05
CA MET A 1 26.90 31.37 -37.90
C MET A 1 26.53 29.97 -38.36
N SER A 2 27.23 28.98 -37.84
CA SER A 2 27.50 27.71 -38.51
C SER A 2 26.27 26.80 -38.52
N LYS A 3 25.87 26.32 -39.71
CA LYS A 3 24.83 25.28 -39.88
C LYS A 3 25.08 24.05 -38.99
N MET A 4 26.34 23.85 -38.61
CA MET A 4 26.83 22.75 -37.77
C MET A 4 26.36 22.82 -36.30
N THR A 5 26.14 24.02 -35.74
CA THR A 5 25.57 24.14 -34.37
C THR A 5 24.07 23.88 -34.36
N LEU A 6 23.37 24.15 -35.47
CA LEU A 6 21.94 23.89 -35.59
C LEU A 6 21.65 22.39 -35.73
N THR A 7 22.47 21.64 -36.48
CA THR A 7 22.34 20.18 -36.60
C THR A 7 22.66 19.45 -35.30
N LEU A 8 23.65 19.92 -34.54
CA LEU A 8 24.00 19.28 -33.26
C LEU A 8 22.91 19.48 -32.19
N ALA A 9 22.26 20.65 -32.16
CA ALA A 9 21.15 20.91 -31.26
C ALA A 9 19.90 20.07 -31.61
N LEU A 10 19.62 19.85 -32.90
CA LEU A 10 18.49 19.03 -33.34
C LEU A 10 18.71 17.53 -33.03
N ALA A 11 19.95 17.05 -33.16
CA ALA A 11 20.31 15.68 -32.82
C ALA A 11 20.17 15.37 -31.31
N LEU A 12 20.46 16.34 -30.44
CA LEU A 12 20.29 16.18 -28.99
C LEU A 12 18.80 16.17 -28.57
N ALA A 13 17.95 16.93 -29.24
CA ALA A 13 16.51 17.00 -28.94
C ALA A 13 15.75 15.70 -29.29
N LEU A 14 16.22 14.96 -30.29
CA LEU A 14 15.64 13.66 -30.70
C LEU A 14 16.11 12.48 -29.83
N ALA A 15 17.19 12.65 -29.06
CA ALA A 15 17.74 11.62 -28.20
C ALA A 15 17.23 11.68 -26.74
N ALA A 16 16.37 12.66 -26.41
CA ALA A 16 15.80 12.76 -25.07
C ALA A 16 14.79 11.62 -24.86
N PRO A 17 14.97 10.75 -23.84
CA PRO A 17 13.99 9.73 -23.53
C PRO A 17 12.69 10.44 -23.12
N VAL A 18 11.60 10.14 -23.82
CA VAL A 18 10.26 10.55 -23.39
C VAL A 18 9.97 9.77 -22.11
N ALA A 19 10.14 10.41 -20.96
CA ALA A 19 9.73 9.86 -19.68
C ALA A 19 8.20 9.81 -19.65
N LEU A 20 7.63 8.71 -20.12
CA LEU A 20 6.22 8.42 -19.89
C LEU A 20 6.08 8.09 -18.41
N ALA A 21 5.49 9.01 -17.64
CA ALA A 21 5.08 8.76 -16.26
C ALA A 21 3.87 7.80 -16.23
N GLN A 22 4.03 6.59 -16.79
CA GLN A 22 3.04 5.54 -16.68
C GLN A 22 3.19 4.86 -15.32
N PRO A 23 2.13 4.80 -14.50
CA PRO A 23 2.19 4.10 -13.23
C PRO A 23 2.43 2.60 -13.46
N GLU A 24 3.43 2.05 -12.78
CA GLU A 24 3.79 0.63 -12.80
C GLU A 24 2.60 -0.24 -12.39
N ARG A 25 2.01 -0.94 -13.37
CA ARG A 25 0.75 -1.66 -13.17
C ARG A 25 0.91 -2.98 -12.41
N ASN A 26 2.10 -3.57 -12.46
CA ASN A 26 2.41 -4.87 -11.87
C ASN A 26 3.29 -4.74 -10.62
N GLN A 27 3.18 -3.60 -9.92
CA GLN A 27 3.91 -3.40 -8.69
C GLN A 27 3.43 -4.39 -7.63
N LYS A 28 4.37 -5.18 -7.08
CA LYS A 28 4.08 -6.09 -5.98
C LYS A 28 3.80 -5.33 -4.69
N MET A 29 2.97 -5.94 -3.85
CA MET A 29 2.76 -5.46 -2.48
C MET A 29 4.06 -5.53 -1.67
N ASP A 30 4.34 -4.50 -0.90
CA ASP A 30 5.39 -4.53 0.11
C ASP A 30 4.87 -5.23 1.37
N THR A 31 5.55 -6.29 1.78
CA THR A 31 5.21 -7.11 2.95
C THR A 31 6.24 -7.01 4.07
N SER A 32 7.28 -6.17 3.91
CA SER A 32 8.38 -6.03 4.87
C SER A 32 7.87 -5.67 6.27
N LEU A 33 6.91 -4.75 6.36
CA LEU A 33 6.30 -4.31 7.61
C LEU A 33 5.56 -5.46 8.34
N LEU A 34 4.95 -6.39 7.60
CA LEU A 34 4.22 -7.53 8.18
C LEU A 34 5.15 -8.55 8.84
N GLN A 35 6.43 -8.60 8.42
CA GLN A 35 7.44 -9.54 8.94
C GLN A 35 8.20 -8.98 10.15
N ARG A 36 8.05 -7.67 10.44
CA ARG A 36 8.75 -7.02 11.53
C ARG A 36 8.17 -7.37 12.89
N GLN A 37 9.05 -7.63 13.85
CA GLN A 37 8.69 -7.98 15.24
C GLN A 37 8.97 -6.86 16.24
N ASP A 38 9.67 -5.82 15.83
CA ASP A 38 10.10 -4.68 16.65
C ASP A 38 9.16 -3.46 16.49
N LEU A 39 7.94 -3.68 16.00
CA LEU A 39 6.89 -2.67 15.90
C LEU A 39 6.02 -2.64 17.16
N ASP A 40 5.40 -1.49 17.42
CA ASP A 40 4.36 -1.31 18.44
C ASP A 40 3.02 -1.98 18.08
N TYR A 41 2.97 -2.64 16.93
CA TYR A 41 1.83 -3.37 16.41
C TYR A 41 2.20 -4.82 16.07
N ARG A 42 1.19 -5.68 16.08
CA ARG A 42 1.27 -7.06 15.56
C ARG A 42 0.22 -7.25 14.50
N PHE A 43 0.64 -7.70 13.33
CA PHE A 43 -0.24 -7.94 12.20
C PHE A 43 -0.64 -9.41 12.14
N THR A 44 -1.92 -9.65 11.92
CA THR A 44 -2.48 -10.97 11.63
C THR A 44 -3.25 -10.91 10.33
N GLN A 45 -3.44 -12.06 9.68
CA GLN A 45 -4.15 -12.16 8.42
C GLN A 45 -5.45 -12.93 8.60
N LEU A 46 -6.52 -12.43 8.00
CA LEU A 46 -7.79 -13.12 7.87
C LEU A 46 -8.22 -13.11 6.41
N ASP A 47 -8.48 -14.30 5.86
CA ASP A 47 -8.94 -14.44 4.48
C ASP A 47 -10.46 -14.65 4.49
N LEU A 48 -11.17 -13.93 3.60
CA LEU A 48 -12.62 -14.02 3.45
C LEU A 48 -12.99 -14.05 1.97
N ASP A 49 -14.07 -14.74 1.66
CA ASP A 49 -14.68 -14.70 0.34
C ASP A 49 -15.96 -13.85 0.37
N SER A 50 -16.26 -13.16 -0.72
CA SER A 50 -17.55 -12.50 -0.89
C SER A 50 -18.70 -13.51 -0.89
N ALA A 51 -19.90 -13.05 -0.56
CA ALA A 51 -21.09 -13.91 -0.54
C ALA A 51 -21.41 -14.56 -1.91
N ASP A 52 -21.02 -13.92 -3.01
CA ASP A 52 -21.14 -14.45 -4.38
C ASP A 52 -19.96 -15.34 -4.82
N GLY A 53 -18.94 -15.49 -3.96
CA GLY A 53 -17.71 -16.25 -4.22
C GLY A 53 -16.79 -15.66 -5.29
N GLN A 54 -17.07 -14.47 -5.82
CA GLN A 54 -16.31 -13.87 -6.92
C GLN A 54 -15.09 -13.06 -6.45
N ARG A 55 -15.04 -12.68 -5.18
CA ARG A 55 -13.98 -11.81 -4.62
C ARG A 55 -13.36 -12.50 -3.42
N HIS A 56 -12.03 -12.55 -3.44
CA HIS A 56 -11.21 -13.16 -2.40
C HIS A 56 -10.48 -12.05 -1.67
N TYR A 57 -10.97 -11.69 -0.49
CA TYR A 57 -10.42 -10.65 0.36
C TYR A 57 -9.35 -11.19 1.30
N ARG A 58 -8.40 -10.33 1.62
CA ARG A 58 -7.39 -10.53 2.65
C ARG A 58 -7.38 -9.32 3.57
N LEU A 59 -7.69 -9.54 4.83
CA LEU A 59 -7.66 -8.52 5.87
C LEU A 59 -6.35 -8.66 6.63
N TRP A 60 -5.60 -7.56 6.71
CA TRP A 60 -4.48 -7.46 7.63
C TRP A 60 -4.91 -6.65 8.84
N VAL A 61 -4.97 -7.32 9.98
CA VAL A 61 -5.39 -6.75 11.25
C VAL A 61 -4.15 -6.41 12.07
N GLY A 62 -3.83 -5.12 12.16
CA GLY A 62 -2.79 -4.56 13.01
C GLY A 62 -3.33 -4.29 14.40
N LYS A 63 -3.00 -5.15 15.36
CA LYS A 63 -3.34 -4.97 16.78
C LYS A 63 -2.23 -4.19 17.51
N PRO A 64 -2.56 -3.12 18.26
CA PRO A 64 -1.58 -2.43 19.10
C PRO A 64 -1.04 -3.35 20.22
N ASN A 65 0.25 -3.21 20.55
CA ASN A 65 0.91 -3.89 21.68
C ASN A 65 0.60 -3.23 23.04
N ARG A 66 -0.67 -2.94 23.28
CA ARG A 66 -1.17 -2.33 24.52
C ARG A 66 -2.58 -2.83 24.80
N PRO A 67 -3.03 -2.88 26.07
CA PRO A 67 -4.37 -3.34 26.40
C PRO A 67 -5.45 -2.47 25.74
N ALA A 68 -6.59 -3.09 25.44
CA ALA A 68 -7.76 -2.39 24.94
C ALA A 68 -8.33 -1.47 26.04
N PRO A 69 -8.79 -0.26 25.69
CA PRO A 69 -9.65 0.52 26.58
C PRO A 69 -10.91 -0.26 26.97
N ALA A 70 -11.58 0.15 28.05
CA ALA A 70 -12.84 -0.47 28.47
C ALA A 70 -13.94 -0.41 27.39
N SER A 71 -13.90 0.63 26.56
CA SER A 71 -14.78 0.80 25.39
C SER A 71 -14.34 -0.01 24.15
N GLY A 72 -13.26 -0.79 24.23
CA GLY A 72 -12.60 -1.40 23.07
C GLY A 72 -11.65 -0.44 22.34
N TYR A 73 -10.92 -0.98 21.35
CA TYR A 73 -10.09 -0.16 20.46
C TYR A 73 -10.97 0.62 19.48
N PRO A 74 -10.65 1.89 19.18
CA PRO A 74 -11.15 2.48 17.94
C PRO A 74 -10.61 1.68 16.74
N VAL A 75 -11.36 1.64 15.65
CA VAL A 75 -10.98 0.85 14.45
C VAL A 75 -10.78 1.78 13.27
N LEU A 76 -9.61 1.68 12.62
CA LEU A 76 -9.31 2.35 11.36
C LEU A 76 -9.35 1.34 10.22
N TRP A 77 -10.36 1.48 9.37
CA TRP A 77 -10.52 0.70 8.15
C TRP A 77 -9.78 1.39 6.99
N MET A 78 -8.91 0.65 6.33
CA MET A 78 -8.16 1.13 5.17
C MET A 78 -8.56 0.29 3.96
N LEU A 79 -9.17 0.93 2.98
CA LEU A 79 -9.38 0.32 1.66
C LEU A 79 -8.04 0.16 0.95
N ASP A 80 -8.02 -0.64 -0.11
CA ASP A 80 -6.80 -0.95 -0.86
C ASP A 80 -5.67 -1.47 0.02
N GLY A 81 -5.99 -2.42 0.90
CA GLY A 81 -5.12 -2.89 1.98
C GLY A 81 -3.70 -3.25 1.53
N ASN A 82 -3.56 -3.86 0.34
CA ASN A 82 -2.27 -4.19 -0.26
C ASN A 82 -1.40 -2.93 -0.51
N ALA A 83 -2.01 -1.81 -0.92
CA ALA A 83 -1.34 -0.54 -1.13
C ALA A 83 -1.17 0.25 0.16
N ALA A 84 -2.20 0.27 1.03
CA ALA A 84 -2.20 0.98 2.29
C ALA A 84 -1.08 0.47 3.22
N LEU A 85 -0.88 -0.85 3.30
CA LEU A 85 0.20 -1.43 4.09
C LEU A 85 1.59 -1.03 3.61
N GLY A 86 1.81 -0.95 2.30
CA GLY A 86 3.08 -0.46 1.74
C GLY A 86 3.32 1.03 1.97
N ALA A 87 2.29 1.79 2.35
CA ALA A 87 2.42 3.21 2.71
C ALA A 87 2.65 3.43 4.21
N LEU A 88 2.39 2.41 5.05
CA LEU A 88 2.65 2.48 6.49
C LEU A 88 4.15 2.33 6.78
N ASN A 89 4.61 3.04 7.80
CA ASN A 89 5.98 2.90 8.32
C ASN A 89 6.01 2.86 9.85
N SER A 90 7.15 2.44 10.41
CA SER A 90 7.31 2.28 11.86
C SER A 90 7.11 3.58 12.63
N GLN A 91 7.51 4.73 12.08
CA GLN A 91 7.34 6.02 12.76
C GLN A 91 5.87 6.43 12.85
N GLN A 92 5.06 6.17 11.81
CA GLN A 92 3.62 6.40 11.85
C GLN A 92 2.94 5.47 12.87
N LEU A 93 3.33 4.18 12.89
CA LEU A 93 2.80 3.21 13.85
C LEU A 93 3.13 3.60 15.30
N ALA A 94 4.35 4.07 15.56
CA ALA A 94 4.75 4.56 16.87
C ALA A 94 3.94 5.79 17.32
N LYS A 95 3.69 6.73 16.39
CA LYS A 95 2.82 7.90 16.67
C LYS A 95 1.39 7.49 16.99
N LEU A 96 0.84 6.52 16.26
CA LEU A 96 -0.50 5.96 16.54
C LEU A 96 -0.53 5.27 17.92
N ALA A 97 0.51 4.49 18.24
CA ALA A 97 0.63 3.77 19.50
C ALA A 97 0.72 4.70 20.72
N ALA A 98 1.35 5.87 20.56
CA ALA A 98 1.49 6.88 21.61
C ALA A 98 0.17 7.58 21.97
N GLY A 99 -0.80 7.61 21.05
CA GLY A 99 -2.13 8.18 21.27
C GLY A 99 -3.18 7.14 21.68
N GLN A 100 -4.41 7.33 21.21
CA GLN A 100 -5.46 6.32 21.31
C GLN A 100 -5.29 5.29 20.18
N ALA A 101 -4.35 4.36 20.37
CA ALA A 101 -3.95 3.41 19.34
C ALA A 101 -5.15 2.63 18.75
N PRO A 102 -5.46 2.81 17.46
CA PRO A 102 -6.55 2.10 16.82
C PRO A 102 -6.14 0.68 16.41
N LEU A 103 -7.12 -0.22 16.34
CA LEU A 103 -7.01 -1.45 15.57
C LEU A 103 -6.97 -1.06 14.09
N LEU A 104 -5.92 -1.45 13.38
CA LEU A 104 -5.79 -1.20 11.95
C LEU A 104 -6.39 -2.38 11.20
N VAL A 105 -7.28 -2.12 10.24
CA VAL A 105 -7.82 -3.18 9.37
C VAL A 105 -7.62 -2.75 7.92
N ALA A 106 -6.60 -3.32 7.29
CA ALA A 106 -6.35 -3.12 5.87
C ALA A 106 -7.14 -4.16 5.07
N VAL A 107 -8.14 -3.72 4.31
CA VAL A 107 -8.99 -4.56 3.47
C VAL A 107 -8.40 -4.59 2.08
N GLY A 108 -7.79 -5.70 1.70
CA GLY A 108 -7.29 -5.89 0.35
C GLY A 108 -7.73 -7.22 -0.23
N TYR A 109 -6.98 -7.66 -1.23
CA TYR A 109 -7.32 -8.83 -2.03
C TYR A 109 -6.24 -9.90 -1.88
N GLN A 110 -6.62 -11.17 -2.00
CA GLN A 110 -5.73 -12.33 -1.97
C GLN A 110 -4.85 -12.42 -3.23
N THR A 111 -4.02 -11.40 -3.45
CA THR A 111 -3.09 -11.29 -4.58
C THR A 111 -1.74 -10.78 -4.08
N GLY A 112 -0.66 -11.08 -4.80
CA GLY A 112 0.66 -10.50 -4.54
C GLY A 112 0.81 -9.07 -5.09
N GLN A 113 -0.22 -8.53 -5.75
CA GLN A 113 -0.18 -7.20 -6.37
C GLN A 113 -0.48 -6.13 -5.33
N ARG A 114 0.16 -4.96 -5.48
CA ARG A 114 -0.13 -3.79 -4.66
C ARG A 114 -1.54 -3.26 -4.92
N ILE A 115 -2.02 -3.38 -6.15
CA ILE A 115 -3.34 -2.95 -6.59
C ILE A 115 -3.95 -4.11 -7.38
N GLU A 116 -5.02 -4.69 -6.84
CA GLU A 116 -5.93 -5.53 -7.60
C GLU A 116 -6.88 -4.59 -8.36
N ARG A 117 -7.21 -4.81 -9.64
CA ARG A 117 -8.00 -3.84 -10.43
C ARG A 117 -9.41 -4.30 -10.74
N ALA A 118 -9.63 -5.61 -10.88
CA ALA A 118 -10.90 -6.16 -11.29
C ALA A 118 -11.91 -6.17 -10.13
N GLY A 119 -11.46 -6.58 -8.95
CA GLY A 119 -12.16 -6.46 -7.67
C GLY A 119 -12.35 -5.01 -7.22
N ARG A 120 -11.31 -4.15 -7.31
CA ARG A 120 -11.40 -2.71 -6.96
C ARG A 120 -12.47 -1.91 -7.70
N THR A 121 -12.98 -2.41 -8.83
CA THR A 121 -14.05 -1.72 -9.58
C THR A 121 -15.39 -1.73 -8.82
N TYR A 122 -15.50 -2.53 -7.76
CA TYR A 122 -16.73 -2.74 -6.98
C TYR A 122 -16.62 -2.26 -5.52
N ASP A 123 -15.52 -1.59 -5.15
CA ASP A 123 -15.29 -1.04 -3.81
C ASP A 123 -16.09 0.26 -3.55
#